data_AF-A0A8I0DTP6-F1
#
_entry.id   AF-A0A8I0DTP6-F1
#
_cell.length_a   1.000
_cell.length_b   1.000
_cell.length_c   1.000
_cell.angle_alpha   90.00
_cell.angle_beta   90.00
_cell.angle_gamma   90.00
#
_symmetry.space_group_name_H-M   'P 1'
#
loop_
_entity.id
_entity.type
_entity.pdbx_description
1 polymer ?
#
loop_
_entity_poly.entity_id
_entity_poly.type
_entity_poly.pdbx_seq_one_letter_code
_entity_poly.pdbx_strand_id
1 'polypeptide(L)'
;MTDDFVTLTIEKQKNIALIAHDSKKAEMIEWCNDNKDILKNHFLCGTGTTARMIADKTGLPVRGYNSGPLGGDQQIGAKIVEGRIDMVIFFSDPLTAQPHDPDVKALLRIAQVYDIPIANNKSTADFMINSKYMDQEYDHKVINFKKNIRQRAESL
;
A
#
# COMPACT_ATOMS: atom_id res chain seq x y z
N MET A 1 8.36 -23.96 -20.68
CA MET A 1 7.95 -23.43 -19.36
C MET A 1 7.38 -22.05 -19.63
N THR A 2 6.12 -21.82 -19.31
CA THR A 2 5.40 -20.65 -19.82
C THR A 2 5.84 -19.38 -19.09
N ASP A 3 6.28 -18.39 -19.86
CA ASP A 3 6.63 -17.01 -19.45
C ASP A 3 5.39 -16.20 -19.00
N ASP A 4 4.47 -16.83 -18.25
CA ASP A 4 3.20 -16.23 -17.82
C ASP A 4 3.38 -15.33 -16.59
N PHE A 5 4.50 -15.49 -15.89
CA PHE A 5 4.84 -14.75 -14.67
C PHE A 5 6.26 -14.18 -14.74
N VAL A 6 6.46 -13.03 -14.11
CA VAL A 6 7.76 -12.44 -13.83
C VAL A 6 7.98 -12.38 -12.32
N THR A 7 9.23 -12.55 -11.88
CA THR A 7 9.59 -12.32 -10.48
C THR A 7 9.77 -10.82 -10.25
N LEU A 8 9.10 -10.29 -9.23
CA LEU A 8 9.43 -9.00 -8.63
C LEU A 8 10.05 -9.26 -7.24
N THR A 9 10.98 -8.40 -6.86
CA THR A 9 11.64 -8.45 -5.56
C THR A 9 11.23 -7.24 -4.76
N ILE A 10 10.61 -7.47 -3.61
CA ILE A 10 10.39 -6.43 -2.61
C ILE A 10 11.67 -6.32 -1.78
N GLU A 11 12.32 -5.16 -1.85
CA GLU A 11 13.59 -4.88 -1.19
C GLU A 11 13.50 -4.89 0.34
N LYS A 12 14.64 -5.05 1.04
CA LYS A 12 14.69 -4.99 2.52
C LYS A 12 14.07 -3.71 3.08
N GLN A 13 14.36 -2.54 2.50
CA GLN A 13 13.71 -1.29 2.87
C GLN A 13 12.45 -1.07 2.03
N LYS A 14 11.29 -1.33 2.64
CA LYS A 14 9.97 -1.19 2.04
C LYS A 14 9.53 0.26 1.82
N ASN A 15 8.76 0.50 0.76
CA ASN A 15 7.92 1.68 0.54
C ASN A 15 6.49 1.38 1.00
N ILE A 16 6.07 1.96 2.12
CA ILE A 16 4.81 1.63 2.81
C ILE A 16 3.82 2.79 2.64
N ALA A 17 2.64 2.48 2.10
CA ALA A 17 1.52 3.40 2.05
C ALA A 17 0.65 3.28 3.30
N LEU A 18 0.43 4.39 4.00
CA LEU A 18 -0.39 4.51 5.21
C LEU A 18 -1.66 5.32 4.88
N ILE A 19 -2.81 4.66 4.93
CA ILE A 19 -4.10 5.23 4.54
C ILE A 19 -5.12 4.91 5.63
N ALA A 20 -5.97 5.89 5.98
CA ALA A 20 -7.03 5.67 6.96
C ALA A 20 -8.26 6.52 6.63
N HIS A 21 -9.45 5.93 6.73
CA HIS A 21 -10.69 6.70 6.79
C HIS A 21 -10.69 7.58 8.04
N ASP A 22 -11.50 8.65 8.05
CA ASP A 22 -11.47 9.66 9.13
C ASP A 22 -11.66 9.05 10.53
N SER A 23 -12.63 8.14 10.69
CA SER A 23 -12.90 7.42 11.94
C SER A 23 -11.75 6.49 12.38
N LYS A 24 -10.80 6.20 11.49
CA LYS A 24 -9.68 5.27 11.70
C LYS A 24 -8.32 5.95 11.84
N LYS A 25 -8.24 7.27 11.65
CA LYS A 25 -6.98 8.01 11.73
C LYS A 25 -6.33 7.94 13.12
N ALA A 26 -7.12 7.98 14.19
CA ALA A 26 -6.59 7.86 15.55
C ALA A 26 -5.91 6.50 15.78
N GLU A 27 -6.59 5.41 15.39
CA GLU A 27 -6.06 4.04 15.44
C GLU A 27 -4.79 3.90 14.59
N MET A 28 -4.74 4.49 13.40
CA MET A 28 -3.55 4.49 12.54
C MET A 28 -2.35 5.19 13.20
N ILE A 29 -2.57 6.33 13.85
CA ILE A 29 -1.50 7.10 14.51
C ILE A 29 -0.95 6.34 15.71
N GLU A 30 -1.83 5.76 16.53
CA GLU A 30 -1.43 4.92 17.66
C GLU A 30 -0.61 3.71 17.18
N TRP A 31 -1.10 2.99 16.16
CA TRP A 31 -0.37 1.89 15.56
C TRP A 31 1.01 2.30 15.02
N CYS A 32 1.11 3.48 14.39
CA CYS A 32 2.40 4.01 13.92
C CYS A 32 3.35 4.35 15.08
N ASN A 33 2.84 4.83 16.21
CA ASN A 33 3.65 5.08 17.40
C ASN A 33 4.17 3.80 18.03
N ASP A 34 3.29 2.80 18.18
CA ASP A 34 3.66 1.50 18.77
C ASP A 34 4.72 0.77 17.93
N ASN A 35 4.67 0.94 16.60
CA ASN A 35 5.58 0.30 15.65
C ASN A 35 6.67 1.24 15.12
N LYS A 36 6.86 2.40 15.73
CA LYS A 36 7.73 3.48 15.24
C LYS A 36 9.16 3.03 14.98
N ASP A 37 9.70 2.17 15.83
CA ASP A 37 11.08 1.68 15.73
C ASP A 37 11.32 0.79 14.50
N ILE A 38 10.29 0.11 14.01
CA ILE A 38 10.35 -0.66 12.77
C ILE A 38 10.11 0.28 11.59
N LEU A 39 9.03 1.08 11.65
CA LEU A 39 8.59 1.97 10.58
C LEU A 39 9.65 3.00 10.18
N LYS A 40 10.47 3.48 11.11
CA LYS A 40 11.55 4.44 10.82
C LYS A 40 12.65 3.90 9.88
N ASN A 41 12.72 2.57 9.69
CA ASN A 41 13.70 1.94 8.79
C ASN A 41 13.17 1.81 7.34
N HIS A 42 11.95 2.28 7.08
CA HIS A 42 11.23 2.16 5.82
C HIS A 42 10.84 3.54 5.28
N PHE A 43 10.49 3.61 3.99
CA PHE A 43 9.97 4.82 3.38
C PHE A 43 8.46 4.86 3.55
N LEU A 44 7.95 5.90 4.21
CA LEU A 44 6.53 6.03 4.51
C LEU A 44 5.89 7.08 3.60
N CYS A 45 4.71 6.76 3.08
CA CYS A 45 3.87 7.70 2.36
C CYS A 45 2.40 7.53 2.75
N GLY A 46 1.54 8.48 2.42
CA GLY A 46 0.12 8.37 2.73
C GLY A 46 -0.71 9.48 2.10
N THR A 47 -2.02 9.36 2.16
CA THR A 47 -2.94 10.41 1.69
C THR A 47 -2.88 11.63 2.60
N GLY A 48 -3.12 12.81 2.04
CA GLY A 48 -2.72 14.10 2.62
C GLY A 48 -2.98 14.27 4.12
N THR A 49 -4.24 14.16 4.56
CA THR A 49 -4.59 14.34 5.98
C THR A 49 -3.96 13.26 6.86
N THR A 50 -3.96 12.01 6.42
CA THR A 50 -3.38 10.87 7.16
C THR A 50 -1.88 11.05 7.34
N ALA A 51 -1.15 11.31 6.25
CA ALA A 51 0.29 11.51 6.27
C ALA A 51 0.71 12.67 7.18
N ARG A 52 0.01 13.80 7.08
CA ARG A 52 0.26 14.97 7.93
C ARG A 52 0.05 14.65 9.41
N MET A 53 -1.07 14.02 9.76
CA MET A 53 -1.36 13.70 11.16
C MET A 53 -0.36 12.70 11.74
N ILE A 54 0.07 11.69 10.97
CA ILE A 54 1.10 10.74 11.42
C ILE A 54 2.42 11.48 11.63
N ALA A 55 2.87 12.29 10.67
CA ALA A 55 4.12 13.04 10.81
C ALA A 55 4.10 13.96 12.04
N ASP A 56 3.04 14.74 12.22
CA ASP A 56 2.89 15.69 13.32
C ASP A 56 2.83 15.01 14.70
N LYS A 57 2.23 13.81 14.80
CA LYS A 57 2.01 13.11 16.08
C LYS A 57 3.08 12.10 16.45
N THR A 58 3.75 11.52 15.46
CA THR A 58 4.73 10.45 15.67
C THR A 58 6.16 10.92 15.42
N GLY A 59 6.37 11.99 14.64
CA GLY A 59 7.68 12.42 14.17
C GLY A 59 8.28 11.52 13.08
N LEU A 60 7.52 10.56 12.54
CA LEU A 60 7.94 9.76 11.40
C LEU A 60 7.93 10.61 10.11
N PRO A 61 8.93 10.47 9.22
CA PRO A 61 8.94 11.17 7.94
C PRO A 61 7.97 10.48 6.97
N VAL A 62 6.75 11.03 6.85
CA VAL A 62 5.72 10.49 5.95
C VAL A 62 5.49 11.43 4.77
N ARG A 63 5.73 10.95 3.55
CA ARG A 63 5.43 11.71 2.33
C ARG A 63 3.91 11.81 2.13
N GLY A 64 3.39 13.03 2.10
CA GLY A 64 1.99 13.30 1.77
C GLY A 64 1.70 13.29 0.27
N TYR A 65 0.63 12.61 -0.11
CA TYR A 65 -0.07 12.73 -1.39
C TYR A 65 -1.34 13.58 -1.25
N ASN A 66 -2.16 13.69 -2.29
CA ASN A 66 -3.48 14.32 -2.17
C ASN A 66 -4.35 13.55 -1.15
N SER A 67 -5.43 14.17 -0.68
CA SER A 67 -6.45 13.42 0.08
C SER A 67 -7.06 12.34 -0.82
N GLY A 68 -7.48 11.21 -0.22
CA GLY A 68 -8.09 10.10 -0.95
C GLY A 68 -9.20 10.55 -1.91
N PRO A 69 -10.23 11.26 -1.41
CA PRO A 69 -11.34 11.78 -2.24
C PRO A 69 -10.93 12.74 -3.37
N LEU A 70 -9.75 13.34 -3.30
CA LEU A 70 -9.22 14.27 -4.31
C LEU A 70 -8.15 13.60 -5.20
N GLY A 71 -8.21 12.27 -5.32
CA GLY A 71 -7.33 11.48 -6.20
C GLY A 71 -6.06 10.94 -5.53
N GLY A 72 -5.92 11.07 -4.21
CA GLY A 72 -4.79 10.50 -3.48
C GLY A 72 -4.70 8.97 -3.61
N ASP A 73 -5.84 8.29 -3.62
CA ASP A 73 -5.90 6.83 -3.76
C ASP A 73 -5.43 6.40 -5.15
N GLN A 74 -5.74 7.19 -6.18
CA GLN A 74 -5.28 6.96 -7.54
C GLN A 74 -3.78 7.22 -7.69
N GLN A 75 -3.22 8.23 -6.99
CA GLN A 75 -1.78 8.46 -6.94
C GLN A 75 -1.05 7.25 -6.34
N ILE A 76 -1.55 6.71 -5.23
CA ILE A 76 -1.00 5.50 -4.60
C ILE A 76 -1.15 4.31 -5.54
N GLY A 77 -2.33 4.09 -6.14
CA GLY A 77 -2.55 3.01 -7.10
C GLY A 77 -1.59 3.05 -8.30
N ALA A 78 -1.32 4.24 -8.84
CA ALA A 78 -0.33 4.41 -9.90
C ALA A 78 1.10 4.06 -9.43
N LYS A 79 1.45 4.40 -8.19
CA LYS A 79 2.77 4.07 -7.63
C LYS A 79 2.95 2.58 -7.35
N ILE A 80 1.88 1.84 -7.06
CA ILE A 80 1.91 0.36 -7.01
C ILE A 80 2.26 -0.19 -8.40
N VAL A 81 1.62 0.30 -9.46
CA VAL A 81 1.91 -0.11 -10.85
C VAL A 81 3.35 0.19 -11.26
N GLU A 82 3.91 1.31 -10.78
CA GLU A 82 5.29 1.72 -11.02
C GLU A 82 6.33 0.96 -10.18
N GLY A 83 5.92 0.07 -9.26
CA GLY A 83 6.83 -0.61 -8.32
C GLY A 83 7.46 0.33 -7.31
N ARG A 84 6.74 1.39 -6.90
CA ARG A 84 7.18 2.41 -5.93
C ARG A 84 6.43 2.35 -4.61
N ILE A 85 5.53 1.38 -4.46
CA ILE A 85 4.83 1.05 -3.21
C ILE A 85 4.86 -0.46 -3.10
N ASP A 86 5.45 -0.94 -2.01
CA ASP A 86 5.70 -2.35 -1.78
C ASP A 86 4.70 -2.94 -0.78
N MET A 87 4.01 -2.09 -0.02
CA MET A 87 3.11 -2.50 1.04
C MET A 87 2.03 -1.43 1.26
N VAL A 88 0.80 -1.85 1.53
CA VAL A 88 -0.31 -0.96 1.85
C VAL A 88 -0.88 -1.31 3.23
N ILE A 89 -0.91 -0.34 4.14
CA ILE A 89 -1.68 -0.39 5.38
C ILE A 89 -2.84 0.59 5.24
N PHE A 90 -4.04 0.06 5.06
CA PHE A 90 -5.26 0.83 4.89
C PHE A 90 -6.27 0.50 6.00
N PHE A 91 -6.36 1.34 7.02
CA PHE A 91 -7.43 1.23 8.01
C PHE A 91 -8.72 1.85 7.46
N SER A 92 -9.52 1.03 6.79
CA SER A 92 -10.83 1.39 6.27
C SER A 92 -11.91 1.25 7.35
N ASP A 93 -12.86 2.19 7.37
CA ASP A 93 -14.12 2.06 8.11
C ASP A 93 -15.07 1.11 7.36
N PRO A 94 -15.43 -0.06 7.92
CA PRO A 94 -16.31 -1.02 7.26
C PRO A 94 -17.81 -0.72 7.45
N LEU A 95 -18.17 0.24 8.30
CA LEU A 95 -19.57 0.51 8.67
C LEU A 95 -20.13 1.77 8.02
N THR A 96 -19.24 2.65 7.52
CA THR A 96 -19.63 3.91 6.89
C THR A 96 -19.29 3.92 5.40
N ALA A 97 -20.31 4.08 4.56
CA ALA A 97 -20.13 4.26 3.12
C ALA A 97 -19.28 5.51 2.82
N GLN A 98 -18.26 5.37 1.98
CA GLN A 98 -17.44 6.50 1.58
C GLN A 98 -17.82 7.01 0.18
N PRO A 99 -17.82 8.34 -0.05
CA PRO A 99 -18.04 8.91 -1.38
C PRO A 99 -17.03 8.42 -2.43
N HIS A 100 -15.87 7.95 -1.99
CA HIS A 100 -14.76 7.45 -2.81
C HIS A 100 -14.59 5.92 -2.69
N ASP A 101 -15.63 5.18 -2.28
CA ASP A 101 -15.61 3.70 -2.25
C ASP A 101 -15.16 3.04 -3.58
N PRO A 102 -15.50 3.56 -4.77
CA PRO A 102 -14.95 3.04 -6.03
C PRO A 102 -13.42 3.08 -6.09
N ASP A 103 -12.82 4.16 -5.58
CA ASP A 103 -11.37 4.37 -5.57
C ASP A 103 -10.70 3.42 -4.57
N VAL A 104 -11.31 3.20 -3.39
CA VAL A 104 -10.86 2.20 -2.41
C VAL A 104 -10.83 0.80 -3.03
N LYS A 105 -11.90 0.40 -3.72
CA LYS A 105 -11.97 -0.92 -4.40
C LYS A 105 -10.93 -1.04 -5.51
N ALA A 106 -10.71 0.04 -6.28
CA ALA A 106 -9.70 0.06 -7.32
C ALA A 106 -8.27 -0.10 -6.74
N LEU A 107 -8.00 0.56 -5.62
CA LEU A 107 -6.71 0.46 -4.90
C LEU A 107 -6.47 -0.96 -4.35
N LEU A 108 -7.44 -1.56 -3.68
CA LEU A 108 -7.30 -2.93 -3.17
C LEU A 108 -7.10 -3.93 -4.31
N ARG A 109 -7.85 -3.76 -5.41
CA ARG A 109 -7.72 -4.59 -6.60
C ARG A 109 -6.35 -4.45 -7.25
N ILE A 110 -5.81 -3.24 -7.41
CA ILE A 110 -4.49 -3.07 -8.06
C ILE A 110 -3.37 -3.69 -7.20
N ALA A 111 -3.45 -3.56 -5.87
CA ALA A 111 -2.48 -4.16 -4.98
C ALA A 111 -2.51 -5.71 -5.05
N GLN A 112 -3.69 -6.33 -5.19
CA GLN A 112 -3.81 -7.77 -5.45
C GLN A 112 -3.23 -8.18 -6.82
N VAL A 113 -3.46 -7.38 -7.85
CA VAL A 113 -2.98 -7.66 -9.22
C VAL A 113 -1.45 -7.64 -9.29
N TYR A 114 -0.81 -6.77 -8.51
CA TYR A 114 0.63 -6.68 -8.38
C TYR A 114 1.16 -7.51 -7.21
N ASP A 115 0.31 -8.32 -6.55
CA ASP A 115 0.68 -9.23 -5.46
C ASP A 115 1.54 -8.59 -4.36
N ILE A 116 1.22 -7.35 -3.98
CA ILE A 116 1.89 -6.69 -2.85
C ILE A 116 1.13 -6.95 -1.54
N PRO A 117 1.81 -7.02 -0.38
CA PRO A 117 1.15 -7.16 0.91
C PRO A 117 0.19 -6.00 1.23
N ILE A 118 -1.03 -6.33 1.67
CA ILE A 118 -2.08 -5.36 2.06
C ILE A 118 -2.64 -5.73 3.44
N ALA A 119 -2.68 -4.76 4.36
CA ALA A 119 -3.49 -4.82 5.57
C ALA A 119 -4.68 -3.87 5.45
N ASN A 120 -5.90 -4.40 5.64
CA ASN A 120 -7.13 -3.59 5.68
C ASN A 120 -7.64 -3.32 7.11
N ASN A 121 -6.92 -3.80 8.12
CA ASN A 121 -7.23 -3.65 9.54
C ASN A 121 -5.96 -3.78 10.39
N LYS A 122 -6.06 -3.42 11.67
CA LYS A 122 -4.93 -3.45 12.62
C LYS A 122 -4.35 -4.84 12.81
N SER A 123 -5.17 -5.88 12.97
CA SER A 123 -4.69 -7.25 13.20
C SER A 123 -3.79 -7.72 12.05
N THR A 124 -4.23 -7.53 10.80
CA THR A 124 -3.40 -7.86 9.64
C THR A 124 -2.11 -7.04 9.60
N ALA A 125 -2.17 -5.76 9.93
CA ALA A 125 -0.99 -4.90 10.01
C ALA A 125 0.01 -5.37 11.08
N ASP A 126 -0.48 -5.79 12.25
CA ASP A 126 0.34 -6.35 13.34
C ASP A 126 1.06 -7.64 12.90
N PHE A 127 0.37 -8.54 12.20
CA PHE A 127 1.01 -9.74 11.65
C PHE A 127 2.08 -9.40 10.62
N MET A 128 1.80 -8.43 9.75
CA MET A 128 2.72 -8.06 8.67
C MET A 128 3.95 -7.34 9.20
N ILE A 129 3.80 -6.38 10.11
CA ILE A 129 4.94 -5.60 10.66
C ILE A 129 5.89 -6.47 11.50
N ASN A 130 5.39 -7.57 12.05
CA ASN A 130 6.20 -8.56 12.79
C ASN A 130 6.69 -9.73 11.92
N SER A 131 6.42 -9.71 10.61
CA SER A 131 6.92 -10.72 9.69
C SER A 131 8.44 -10.61 9.53
N LYS A 132 9.12 -11.76 9.43
CA LYS A 132 10.55 -11.83 9.05
C LYS A 132 10.86 -11.19 7.69
N TYR A 133 9.85 -10.94 6.86
CA TYR A 133 10.03 -10.30 5.55
C TYR A 133 10.07 -8.77 5.63
N MET A 134 9.79 -8.16 6.79
CA MET A 134 9.94 -6.72 6.95
C MET A 134 11.39 -6.27 6.80
N ASP A 135 12.35 -7.04 7.32
CA ASP A 135 13.78 -6.74 7.31
C ASP A 135 14.59 -7.63 6.34
N GLN A 136 13.91 -8.31 5.41
CA GLN A 136 14.48 -9.15 4.36
C GLN A 136 13.91 -8.80 2.99
N GLU A 137 14.59 -9.24 1.94
CA GLU A 137 14.02 -9.26 0.59
C GLU A 137 12.92 -10.33 0.49
N TYR A 138 11.96 -10.11 -0.40
CA TYR A 138 10.88 -11.06 -0.67
C TYR A 138 10.58 -11.10 -2.17
N ASP A 139 10.88 -12.25 -2.78
CA ASP A 139 10.55 -12.54 -4.17
C ASP A 139 9.11 -13.05 -4.28
N HIS A 140 8.38 -12.49 -5.24
CA HIS A 140 7.02 -12.92 -5.55
C HIS A 140 6.77 -12.93 -7.05
N LYS A 141 5.77 -13.72 -7.47
CA LYS A 141 5.46 -13.95 -8.88
C LYS A 141 4.24 -13.12 -9.27
N VAL A 142 4.43 -12.20 -10.19
CA VAL A 142 3.35 -11.41 -10.76
C VAL A 142 3.11 -11.78 -12.22
N ILE A 143 1.90 -11.55 -12.69
CA ILE A 143 1.53 -11.84 -14.08
C ILE A 143 2.41 -11.02 -15.05
N ASN A 144 2.90 -11.66 -16.11
CA ASN A 144 3.66 -10.98 -17.15
C ASN A 144 2.74 -10.12 -18.04
N PHE A 145 2.41 -8.91 -17.58
CA PHE A 145 1.51 -8.01 -18.31
C PHE A 145 2.04 -7.61 -19.69
N LYS A 146 3.37 -7.51 -19.88
CA LYS A 146 3.96 -7.18 -21.19
C LYS A 146 3.63 -8.24 -22.23
N LYS A 147 3.72 -9.51 -21.86
CA LYS A 147 3.32 -10.63 -22.72
C LYS A 147 1.83 -10.61 -23.01
N ASN A 148 0.99 -10.45 -21.98
CA ASN A 148 -0.47 -10.43 -22.14
C ASN A 148 -0.94 -9.31 -23.08
N ILE A 149 -0.34 -8.12 -22.96
CA ILE A 149 -0.65 -6.98 -23.85
C ILE A 149 -0.25 -7.31 -25.29
N ARG A 150 0.95 -7.87 -25.49
CA ARG A 150 1.43 -8.27 -26.83
C ARG A 150 0.50 -9.30 -27.48
N GLN A 151 0.14 -10.37 -26.77
CA GLN A 151 -0.76 -11.41 -27.28
C GLN A 151 -2.14 -10.85 -27.61
N ARG A 152 -2.68 -9.94 -26.78
CA ARG A 152 -3.96 -9.31 -27.03
C ARG A 152 -3.93 -8.43 -28.29
N ALA A 153 -2.86 -7.65 -28.47
CA ALA A 153 -2.68 -6.82 -29.65
C ALA A 153 -2.51 -7.65 -30.94
N GLU A 154 -1.87 -8.82 -30.86
CA GLU A 154 -1.75 -9.76 -31.98
C GLU A 154 -3.08 -10.47 -32.33
N SER A 155 -4.05 -10.50 -31.40
CA SER A 155 -5.35 -11.17 -31.56
C SER A 155 -6.52 -10.25 -31.94
N LEU A 156 -6.29 -8.94 -32.03
CA LEU A 156 -7.26 -7.90 -32.41
C LEU A 156 -7.00 -7.45 -33.85
#